data_AF-A0A181Z5I6-F1
#
_entry.id   AF-A0A181Z5I6-F1
#
_cell.length_a   1.000
_cell.length_b   1.000
_cell.length_c   1.000
_cell.angle_alpha   90.00
_cell.angle_beta   90.00
_cell.angle_gamma   90.00
#
_symmetry.space_group_name_H-M   'P 1'
#
loop_
_entity.id
_entity.type
_entity.pdbx_description
1 polymer ?
#
loop_
_entity_poly.entity_id
_entity_poly.type
_entity_poly.pdbx_seq_one_letter_code
_entity_poly.pdbx_strand_id
1 'polypeptide(L)'
;MHVGLRLVLDAPVDVVRDALMAPEVMVGVTKPFLVYRSLDPDGFPSRWTPGRPHPIAASAFGLLPSGTSHVDIDRYEVDGVPVQRDNGGGTSGLFARMDMRHRMAVTELPDGTTLFVDRLDYRMHPWALGLALWPGMWVIWQWRALRMRQQAPTWPPA
;
A
#
# COMPACT_ATOMS: atom_id res chain seq x y z
N MET A 1 8.65 5.55 13.13
CA MET A 1 8.13 4.18 13.33
C MET A 1 8.11 3.46 12.00
N HIS A 2 8.10 2.14 12.01
CA HIS A 2 7.93 1.39 10.77
C HIS A 2 7.10 0.13 10.98
N VAL A 3 6.45 -0.30 9.91
CA VAL A 3 5.80 -1.59 9.77
C VAL A 3 6.22 -2.18 8.43
N GLY A 4 6.29 -3.50 8.33
CA GLY A 4 6.72 -4.15 7.11
C GLY A 4 6.31 -5.61 7.06
N LEU A 5 6.37 -6.16 5.86
CA LEU A 5 6.08 -7.55 5.55
C LEU A 5 7.20 -8.14 4.73
N ARG A 6 7.41 -9.44 4.92
CA ARG A 6 8.16 -10.30 4.02
C ARG A 6 7.39 -11.60 3.89
N LEU A 7 6.87 -11.88 2.70
CA LEU A 7 6.03 -13.05 2.47
C LEU A 7 6.20 -13.56 1.03
N VAL A 8 5.95 -14.85 0.86
CA VAL A 8 5.84 -15.49 -0.45
C VAL A 8 4.38 -15.45 -0.89
N LEU A 9 4.17 -15.06 -2.15
CA LEU A 9 2.88 -15.04 -2.83
C LEU A 9 2.87 -16.11 -3.91
N ASP A 10 1.80 -16.91 -3.91
CA ASP A 10 1.55 -17.94 -4.92
C ASP A 10 0.97 -17.30 -6.19
N ALA A 11 1.83 -16.57 -6.90
CA ALA A 11 1.58 -15.93 -8.19
C ALA A 11 2.92 -15.56 -8.87
N PRO A 12 2.99 -15.57 -10.21
CA PRO A 12 4.15 -15.09 -10.96
C PRO A 12 4.47 -13.60 -10.70
N VAL A 13 5.74 -13.21 -10.85
CA VAL A 13 6.23 -11.88 -10.45
C VAL A 13 5.60 -10.75 -11.26
N ASP A 14 5.31 -10.97 -12.53
CA ASP A 14 4.62 -10.03 -13.43
C ASP A 14 3.17 -9.81 -13.00
N VAL A 15 2.47 -10.88 -12.63
CA VAL A 15 1.10 -10.83 -12.08
C VAL A 15 1.07 -10.01 -10.79
N VAL A 16 2.01 -10.27 -9.86
CA VAL A 16 2.09 -9.48 -8.63
C VAL A 16 2.40 -8.00 -8.92
N ARG A 17 3.33 -7.71 -9.84
CA ARG A 17 3.68 -6.33 -10.24
C ARG A 17 2.50 -5.57 -10.84
N ASP A 18 1.69 -6.23 -11.66
CA ASP A 18 0.50 -5.63 -12.24
C ASP A 18 -0.60 -5.44 -11.18
N ALA A 19 -0.83 -6.43 -10.32
CA ALA A 19 -1.80 -6.34 -9.24
C ALA A 19 -1.50 -5.18 -8.27
N LEU A 20 -0.22 -4.90 -7.98
CA LEU A 20 0.18 -3.74 -7.15
C LEU A 20 -0.12 -2.37 -7.80
N MET A 21 -0.34 -2.33 -9.11
CA MET A 21 -0.79 -1.14 -9.82
C MET A 21 -2.31 -1.00 -9.84
N ALA A 22 -3.07 -2.06 -9.53
CA ALA A 22 -4.52 -2.02 -9.50
C ALA A 22 -5.01 -1.41 -8.16
N PRO A 23 -5.70 -0.26 -8.16
CA PRO A 23 -6.22 0.34 -6.93
C PRO A 23 -7.18 -0.59 -6.19
N GLU A 24 -7.97 -1.39 -6.91
CA GLU A 24 -8.91 -2.34 -6.32
C GLU A 24 -8.21 -3.37 -5.43
N VAL A 25 -7.05 -3.89 -5.86
CA VAL A 25 -6.24 -4.82 -5.07
C VAL A 25 -5.67 -4.10 -3.84
N MET A 26 -5.02 -2.95 -4.04
CA MET A 26 -4.34 -2.21 -2.97
C MET A 26 -5.30 -1.71 -1.88
N VAL A 27 -6.50 -1.28 -2.26
CA VAL A 27 -7.58 -0.90 -1.34
C VAL A 27 -8.26 -2.13 -0.74
N GLY A 28 -8.39 -3.21 -1.51
CA GLY A 28 -9.04 -4.45 -1.07
C GLY A 28 -8.29 -5.17 0.05
N VAL A 29 -6.95 -5.07 0.07
CA VAL A 29 -6.12 -5.74 1.09
C VAL A 29 -6.07 -5.00 2.43
N THR A 30 -6.55 -3.76 2.50
CA THR A 30 -6.61 -2.98 3.75
C THR A 30 -8.00 -2.98 4.41
N LYS A 31 -9.05 -3.36 3.67
CA LYS A 31 -10.41 -3.52 4.19
C LYS A 31 -10.54 -4.74 5.13
N PRO A 32 -11.27 -4.65 6.25
CA PRO A 32 -12.16 -3.54 6.62
C PRO A 32 -11.48 -2.40 7.37
N PHE A 33 -10.24 -2.57 7.84
CA PHE A 33 -9.62 -1.64 8.79
C PHE A 33 -9.39 -0.24 8.22
N LEU A 34 -8.88 -0.13 7.00
CA LEU A 34 -8.62 1.14 6.33
C LEU A 34 -9.30 1.14 4.97
N VAL A 35 -10.26 2.05 4.81
CA VAL A 35 -11.07 2.17 3.60
C VAL A 35 -10.67 3.45 2.88
N TYR A 36 -10.13 3.29 1.68
CA TYR A 36 -9.80 4.38 0.78
C TYR A 36 -10.95 4.64 -0.20
N ARG A 37 -11.19 5.90 -0.52
CA ARG A 37 -12.08 6.37 -1.57
C ARG A 37 -11.35 7.34 -2.47
N SER A 38 -11.59 7.23 -3.77
CA SER A 38 -11.13 8.24 -4.73
C SER A 38 -11.87 9.56 -4.47
N LEU A 39 -11.14 10.67 -4.59
CA LEU A 39 -11.71 12.02 -4.66
C LEU A 39 -11.81 12.54 -6.10
N ASP A 40 -11.33 11.76 -7.07
CA ASP A 40 -11.50 12.04 -8.50
C ASP A 40 -12.97 11.75 -8.90
N PRO A 41 -13.63 12.61 -9.70
CA PRO A 41 -14.99 12.40 -10.18
C PRO A 41 -15.20 11.05 -10.88
N ASP A 42 -14.17 10.57 -11.59
CA ASP A 42 -14.24 9.32 -12.36
C ASP A 42 -13.94 8.08 -11.52
N GLY A 43 -13.69 8.25 -10.21
CA GLY A 43 -13.40 7.16 -9.28
C GLY A 43 -11.92 6.74 -9.31
N PHE A 44 -11.63 5.48 -9.00
CA PHE A 44 -10.27 4.96 -9.10
C PHE A 44 -9.98 4.54 -10.55
N PRO A 45 -8.76 4.77 -11.06
CA PRO A 45 -8.37 4.24 -12.35
C PRO A 45 -8.27 2.71 -12.29
N SER A 46 -8.22 2.04 -13.44
CA SER A 46 -7.95 0.59 -13.49
C SER A 46 -6.51 0.26 -13.03
N ARG A 47 -5.57 1.16 -13.34
CA ARG A 47 -4.16 1.09 -12.94
C ARG A 47 -3.65 2.46 -12.53
N TRP A 48 -2.79 2.51 -11.52
CA TRP A 48 -2.04 3.72 -11.20
C TRP A 48 -1.18 4.15 -12.38
N THR A 49 -1.13 5.45 -12.65
CA THR A 49 -0.22 6.01 -13.65
C THR A 49 0.99 6.58 -12.93
N PRO A 50 2.21 6.05 -13.17
CA PRO A 50 3.39 6.55 -12.48
C PRO A 50 3.60 8.06 -12.66
N GLY A 51 3.93 8.75 -11.56
CA GLY A 51 4.14 10.20 -11.55
C GLY A 51 2.87 11.06 -11.72
N ARG A 52 1.68 10.45 -11.65
CA ARG A 52 0.40 11.16 -11.62
C ARG A 52 -0.27 10.96 -10.25
N PRO A 53 -0.17 11.96 -9.35
CA PRO A 53 -0.81 11.90 -8.05
C PRO A 53 -2.33 11.73 -8.16
N HIS A 54 -2.88 10.76 -7.44
CA HIS A 54 -4.31 10.49 -7.38
C HIS A 54 -4.88 10.83 -6.01
N PRO A 55 -5.83 11.78 -5.88
CA PRO A 55 -6.33 12.23 -4.59
C PRO A 55 -7.27 11.19 -3.96
N ILE A 56 -7.07 10.95 -2.66
CA ILE A 56 -7.81 9.95 -1.90
C ILE A 56 -8.25 10.49 -0.53
N ALA A 57 -9.37 9.96 -0.04
CA ALA A 57 -9.77 10.06 1.36
C ALA A 57 -9.67 8.69 2.01
N ALA A 58 -9.21 8.63 3.25
CA ALA A 58 -9.20 7.40 4.02
C ALA A 58 -10.03 7.52 5.31
N SER A 59 -10.59 6.40 5.72
CA SER A 59 -11.37 6.27 6.94
C SER A 59 -11.08 4.93 7.62
N ALA A 60 -10.99 4.95 8.94
CA ALA A 60 -10.92 3.73 9.73
C ALA A 60 -12.30 3.07 9.76
N PHE A 61 -12.35 1.79 9.41
CA PHE A 61 -13.57 0.98 9.31
C PHE A 61 -14.66 1.56 8.38
N GLY A 62 -14.34 2.53 7.52
CA GLY A 62 -15.32 3.24 6.70
C GLY A 62 -16.15 4.29 7.47
N LEU A 63 -15.88 4.50 8.76
CA LEU A 63 -16.73 5.29 9.66
C LEU A 63 -15.99 6.52 10.21
N LEU A 64 -14.75 6.36 10.66
CA LEU A 64 -13.99 7.43 11.30
C LEU A 64 -13.05 8.08 10.28
N PRO A 65 -13.28 9.34 9.88
CA PRO A 65 -12.43 10.00 8.90
C PRO A 65 -10.99 10.11 9.39
N SER A 66 -10.05 9.58 8.62
CA SER A 66 -8.61 9.66 8.92
C SER A 66 -7.95 10.84 8.20
N GLY A 67 -8.59 11.38 7.17
CA GLY A 67 -8.14 12.54 6.41
C GLY A 67 -8.01 12.27 4.92
N THR A 68 -7.37 13.21 4.23
CA THR A 68 -7.09 13.13 2.79
C THR A 68 -5.59 12.99 2.55
N SER A 69 -5.25 12.34 1.45
CA SER A 69 -3.89 12.15 0.94
C SER A 69 -3.96 12.09 -0.59
N HIS A 70 -2.83 11.83 -1.22
CA HIS A 70 -2.78 11.32 -2.58
C HIS A 70 -1.96 10.03 -2.60
N VAL A 71 -2.15 9.22 -3.64
CA VAL A 71 -1.28 8.11 -4.01
C VAL A 71 -0.46 8.56 -5.21
N ASP A 72 0.86 8.50 -5.10
CA ASP A 72 1.75 8.82 -6.23
C ASP A 72 2.83 7.74 -6.33
N ILE A 73 2.62 6.86 -7.31
CA ILE A 73 3.47 5.70 -7.49
C ILE A 73 4.64 6.06 -8.40
N ASP A 74 5.84 5.74 -7.95
CA ASP A 74 7.01 5.64 -8.80
C ASP A 74 7.63 4.24 -8.76
N ARG A 75 8.44 3.98 -9.78
CA ARG A 75 9.18 2.72 -9.93
C ARG A 75 10.62 3.06 -10.21
N TYR A 76 11.51 2.40 -9.50
CA TYR A 76 12.95 2.52 -9.67
C TYR A 76 13.60 1.19 -9.35
N GLU A 77 14.91 1.09 -9.56
CA GLU A 77 15.66 -0.14 -9.30
C GLU A 77 16.71 0.12 -8.22
N VAL A 78 16.91 -0.87 -7.35
CA VAL A 78 18.00 -0.90 -6.36
C VAL A 78 18.75 -2.21 -6.55
N ASP A 79 20.01 -2.13 -6.96
CA ASP A 79 20.89 -3.29 -7.16
C ASP A 79 20.25 -4.42 -7.99
N GLY A 80 19.56 -4.08 -9.09
CA GLY A 80 18.88 -5.07 -9.94
C GLY A 80 17.46 -5.44 -9.49
N VAL A 81 16.98 -4.93 -8.35
CA VAL A 81 15.66 -5.25 -7.79
C VAL A 81 14.67 -4.12 -8.07
N PRO A 82 13.58 -4.38 -8.81
CA PRO A 82 12.52 -3.41 -9.02
C PRO A 82 11.81 -3.06 -7.70
N VAL A 83 11.78 -1.77 -7.39
CA VAL A 83 11.12 -1.19 -6.23
C VAL A 83 10.01 -0.25 -6.69
N GLN A 84 8.83 -0.44 -6.11
CA GLN A 84 7.73 0.50 -6.20
C GLN A 84 7.71 1.35 -4.93
N ARG A 85 7.66 2.68 -5.06
CA ARG A 85 7.46 3.58 -3.93
C ARG A 85 6.18 4.39 -4.12
N ASP A 86 5.50 4.62 -3.01
CA ASP A 86 4.39 5.57 -2.93
C ASP A 86 4.92 6.82 -2.22
N ASN A 87 4.90 7.94 -2.95
CA ASN A 87 5.26 9.27 -2.47
C ASN A 87 4.07 10.02 -1.86
N GLY A 88 2.96 9.32 -1.63
CA GLY A 88 1.74 9.85 -1.06
C GLY A 88 2.00 10.67 0.21
N GLY A 89 1.50 11.91 0.21
CA GLY A 89 1.60 12.84 1.31
C GLY A 89 0.22 13.23 1.84
N GLY A 90 0.08 13.21 3.16
CA GLY A 90 -1.17 13.59 3.81
C GLY A 90 -1.49 15.07 3.67
N THR A 91 -2.69 15.39 3.20
CA THR A 91 -3.16 16.77 2.96
C THR A 91 -4.12 17.25 4.03
N SER A 92 -4.79 16.36 4.77
CA SER A 92 -5.64 16.74 5.90
C SER A 92 -5.73 15.69 7.01
N GLY A 93 -6.34 16.03 8.13
CA GLY A 93 -6.68 15.08 9.20
C GLY A 93 -5.45 14.48 9.90
N LEU A 94 -5.51 13.18 10.18
CA LEU A 94 -4.39 12.43 10.76
C LEU A 94 -3.23 12.31 9.78
N PHE A 95 -3.53 12.18 8.49
CA PHE A 95 -2.52 12.09 7.44
C PHE A 95 -1.67 13.36 7.33
N ALA A 96 -2.25 14.56 7.47
CA ALA A 96 -1.47 15.81 7.48
C ALA A 96 -0.43 15.91 8.61
N ARG A 97 -0.54 15.05 9.62
CA ARG A 97 0.42 14.96 10.73
C ARG A 97 1.44 13.84 10.53
N MET A 98 1.44 13.18 9.37
CA MET A 98 2.24 11.98 9.10
C MET A 98 3.14 12.20 7.88
N ASP A 99 4.44 12.17 8.10
CA ASP A 99 5.40 11.96 7.01
C ASP A 99 5.48 10.45 6.75
N MET A 100 5.28 10.01 5.50
CA MET A 100 5.34 8.60 5.16
C MET A 100 6.29 8.31 3.99
N ARG A 101 6.88 7.11 4.01
CA ARG A 101 7.67 6.55 2.91
C ARG A 101 7.31 5.08 2.80
N HIS A 102 6.53 4.74 1.78
CA HIS A 102 6.08 3.38 1.54
C HIS A 102 6.83 2.80 0.35
N ARG A 103 7.47 1.64 0.54
CA ARG A 103 8.29 0.98 -0.46
C ARG A 103 7.94 -0.51 -0.51
N MET A 104 7.80 -1.03 -1.72
CA MET A 104 7.51 -2.42 -1.99
C MET A 104 8.48 -2.96 -3.03
N ALA A 105 8.98 -4.17 -2.81
CA ALA A 105 9.85 -4.87 -3.74
C ALA A 105 9.28 -6.26 -4.01
N VAL A 106 9.41 -6.71 -5.26
CA VAL A 106 8.92 -8.00 -5.72
C VAL A 106 9.99 -8.70 -6.55
N THR A 107 10.34 -9.90 -6.12
CA THR A 107 11.38 -10.72 -6.73
C THR A 107 10.83 -12.11 -7.01
N GLU A 108 11.16 -12.64 -8.17
CA GLU A 108 10.81 -14.01 -8.55
C GLU A 108 11.63 -15.02 -7.74
N LEU A 109 10.99 -16.11 -7.33
CA LEU A 109 11.64 -17.25 -6.68
C LEU A 109 11.82 -18.42 -7.66
N PRO A 110 12.77 -19.34 -7.41
CA PRO A 110 13.06 -20.43 -8.35
C PRO A 110 11.90 -21.38 -8.66
N ASP A 111 10.88 -21.41 -7.81
CA ASP A 111 9.67 -22.22 -7.94
C ASP A 111 8.53 -21.50 -8.71
N GLY A 112 8.80 -20.31 -9.25
CA GLY A 112 7.81 -19.49 -9.97
C GLY A 112 6.89 -18.67 -9.06
N THR A 113 7.07 -18.75 -7.74
CA THR A 113 6.36 -17.90 -6.78
C THR A 113 7.06 -16.54 -6.63
N THR A 114 6.43 -15.61 -5.92
CA THR A 114 6.96 -14.25 -5.74
C THR A 114 7.30 -13.95 -4.30
N LEU A 115 8.53 -13.51 -4.03
CA LEU A 115 8.88 -12.86 -2.77
C LEU A 115 8.40 -11.41 -2.80
N PHE A 116 7.46 -11.08 -1.93
CA PHE A 116 6.97 -9.72 -1.70
C PHE A 116 7.54 -9.16 -0.39
N VAL A 117 8.20 -8.01 -0.50
CA VAL A 117 8.72 -7.23 0.63
C VAL A 117 8.03 -5.88 0.65
N ASP A 118 7.51 -5.50 1.80
CA ASP A 118 6.82 -4.22 2.00
C ASP A 118 7.37 -3.52 3.24
N ARG A 119 7.59 -2.21 3.14
CA ARG A 119 8.01 -1.37 4.25
C ARG A 119 7.35 -0.01 4.17
N LEU A 120 6.60 0.32 5.21
CA LEU A 120 6.12 1.67 5.50
C LEU A 120 6.92 2.24 6.66
N ASP A 121 7.72 3.26 6.38
CA ASP A 121 8.32 4.12 7.40
C ASP A 121 7.43 5.36 7.55
N TYR A 122 7.02 5.67 8.79
CA TYR A 122 6.20 6.86 9.06
C TYR A 122 6.64 7.60 10.32
N ARG A 123 6.44 8.92 10.32
CA ARG A 123 6.71 9.81 11.44
C ARG A 123 5.51 10.71 11.68
N MET A 124 5.00 10.69 12.91
CA MET A 124 3.89 11.53 13.34
C MET A 124 4.38 12.83 13.98
N HIS A 125 3.55 13.87 13.90
CA HIS A 125 3.71 15.14 14.61
C HIS A 125 2.46 15.45 15.45
N PRO A 126 2.55 15.42 16.80
CA PRO A 126 3.71 15.07 17.63
C PRO A 126 4.07 13.57 17.57
N TRP A 127 5.33 13.26 17.86
CA TRP A 127 5.90 11.90 17.73
C TRP A 127 5.20 10.84 18.60
N ALA A 128 4.64 11.24 19.75
CA ALA A 128 3.91 10.36 20.66
C ALA A 128 2.67 9.71 20.00
N LEU A 129 2.03 10.39 19.03
CA LEU A 129 0.96 9.78 18.24
C LEU A 129 1.47 8.58 17.44
N GLY A 130 2.72 8.62 16.99
CA GLY A 130 3.33 7.52 16.25
C GLY A 130 3.45 6.25 17.08
N LEU A 131 3.78 6.38 18.37
CA LEU A 131 3.79 5.26 19.32
C LEU A 131 2.39 4.69 19.53
N ALA A 132 1.40 5.55 19.76
CA ALA A 132 0.02 5.12 19.99
C ALA A 132 -0.60 4.42 18.76
N LEU A 133 -0.27 4.89 17.55
CA LEU A 133 -0.78 4.31 16.29
C LEU A 133 -0.09 3.02 15.89
N TRP A 134 1.14 2.78 16.34
CA TRP A 134 1.95 1.66 15.85
C TRP A 134 1.30 0.27 16.00
N PRO A 135 0.66 -0.09 17.13
CA PRO A 135 -0.02 -1.38 17.24
C PRO A 135 -1.14 -1.54 16.21
N GLY A 136 -1.92 -0.48 15.96
CA GLY A 136 -2.98 -0.49 14.94
C GLY A 136 -2.41 -0.66 13.53
N MET A 137 -1.34 0.06 13.21
CA MET A 137 -0.64 -0.09 11.93
C MET A 137 -0.08 -1.49 11.75
N TRP A 138 0.46 -2.10 12.81
CA TRP A 138 0.96 -3.47 12.78
C TRP A 138 -0.17 -4.46 12.47
N VAL A 139 -1.34 -4.34 13.12
CA VAL A 139 -2.52 -5.17 12.84
C VAL A 139 -2.97 -5.04 11.39
N ILE A 140 -3.07 -3.81 10.88
CA ILE A 140 -3.41 -3.55 9.47
C ILE A 140 -2.41 -4.23 8.53
N TRP A 141 -1.11 -4.18 8.85
CA TRP A 141 -0.07 -4.83 8.07
C TRP A 141 -0.21 -6.37 8.09
N GLN A 142 -0.46 -6.98 9.24
CA GLN A 142 -0.67 -8.43 9.31
C GLN A 142 -1.93 -8.86 8.55
N TRP A 143 -3.00 -8.07 8.65
CA TRP A 143 -4.22 -8.30 7.88
C TRP A 143 -3.96 -8.23 6.37
N ARG A 144 -3.22 -7.19 5.93
CA ARG A 144 -2.80 -7.05 4.53
C ARG A 144 -2.02 -8.27 4.06
N ALA A 145 -1.10 -8.80 4.88
CA ALA A 145 -0.36 -10.01 4.56
C ALA A 145 -1.27 -11.22 4.32
N LEU A 146 -2.25 -11.42 5.21
CA LEU A 146 -3.24 -12.50 5.09
C LEU A 146 -4.06 -12.35 3.80
N ARG A 147 -4.57 -11.15 3.52
CA ARG A 147 -5.39 -10.86 2.32
C ARG A 147 -4.60 -11.05 1.03
N MET A 148 -3.36 -10.56 0.98
CA MET A 148 -2.51 -10.74 -0.20
C MET A 148 -2.23 -12.22 -0.46
N ARG A 149 -1.93 -13.03 0.57
CA ARG A 149 -1.74 -14.48 0.39
C ARG A 149 -3.00 -15.18 -0.11
N GLN A 150 -4.18 -14.79 0.38
CA GLN A 150 -5.45 -15.36 -0.06
C GLN A 150 -5.80 -14.98 -1.50
N GLN A 151 -5.45 -13.76 -1.92
CA GLN A 151 -5.88 -13.22 -3.21
C GLN A 151 -4.87 -13.45 -4.33
N ALA A 152 -3.57 -13.58 -4.03
CA ALA A 152 -2.53 -13.73 -5.04
C ALA A 152 -2.81 -14.84 -6.08
N PRO A 153 -3.26 -16.05 -5.70
CA PRO A 153 -3.58 -17.10 -6.67
C PRO A 153 -4.71 -16.76 -7.63
N THR A 154 -5.52 -15.75 -7.30
CA THR A 154 -6.71 -15.33 -8.06
C THR A 154 -6.51 -14.06 -8.87
N TRP A 155 -5.33 -13.44 -8.78
CA TRP A 155 -5.05 -12.24 -9.56
C TRP A 155 -4.98 -12.58 -11.05
N PRO A 156 -5.59 -11.75 -11.92
CA PRO A 156 -5.55 -11.99 -13.34
C PRO A 156 -4.12 -11.84 -13.86
N PRO A 157 -3.74 -12.60 -14.90
CA PRO A 157 -2.49 -12.36 -15.60
C PRO A 157 -2.43 -10.94 -16.16
N ALA A 158 -1.21 -10.38 -16.20
CA ALA A 158 -0.92 -9.01 -16.65
C ALA A 158 -1.17 -8.79 -18.15
#